data_AF-A0A3D3VSF7-F1
#
_entry.id   AF-A0A3D3VSF7-F1
#
_cell.length_a   1.000
_cell.length_b   1.000
_cell.length_c   1.000
_cell.angle_alpha   90.00
_cell.angle_beta   90.00
_cell.angle_gamma   90.00
#
_symmetry.space_group_name_H-M   'P 1'
#
loop_
_entity.id
_entity.type
_entity.pdbx_description
1 polymer ?
#
loop_
_entity_poly.entity_id
_entity_poly.type
_entity_poly.pdbx_seq_one_letter_code
_entity_poly.pdbx_strand_id
1 'polypeptide(L)'
;MQELQEEWKAVFPAEKCLCEGESNAVGKKVDGTVLLPFSCQETSAEHTWNQFVIRVVGGKKRDGLRDFLSKKGIQTEIYYPKSMHEQKCLAIVPGEFPTAEKLTSEVLALPLAGNFAFSLTL
;
A
#
# COMPACT_ATOMS: atom_id res chain seq x y z
N MET A 1 17.44 -15.59 19.32
CA MET A 1 17.02 -15.51 17.90
C MET A 1 15.89 -16.48 17.59
N GLN A 2 16.04 -17.77 17.95
CA GLN A 2 15.01 -18.80 17.72
C GLN A 2 13.76 -18.60 18.60
N GLU A 3 13.92 -18.15 19.84
CA GLU A 3 12.79 -17.85 20.75
C GLU A 3 11.95 -16.65 20.29
N LEU A 4 12.59 -15.59 19.77
CA LEU A 4 11.88 -14.44 19.19
C LEU A 4 11.10 -14.82 17.94
N GLN A 5 11.57 -15.81 17.16
CA GLN A 5 10.85 -16.31 15.99
C GLN A 5 9.64 -17.17 16.39
N GLU A 6 9.71 -17.92 17.49
CA GLU A 6 8.56 -18.68 18.03
C GLU A 6 7.50 -17.75 18.64
N GLU A 7 7.91 -16.75 19.43
CA GLU A 7 6.99 -15.78 20.04
C GLU A 7 6.34 -14.84 19.01
N TRP A 8 7.08 -14.47 17.97
CA TRP A 8 6.61 -13.64 16.87
C TRP A 8 6.46 -14.44 15.57
N LYS A 9 6.04 -15.72 15.67
CA LYS A 9 5.37 -16.39 14.54
C LYS A 9 4.14 -15.55 14.25
N ALA A 10 4.31 -14.58 13.36
CA ALA A 10 3.21 -13.85 12.76
C ALA A 10 2.17 -14.90 12.37
N VAL A 11 0.99 -14.85 13.01
CA VAL A 11 -0.13 -15.81 12.86
C VAL A 11 -0.80 -15.62 11.49
N PHE A 12 -0.02 -15.27 10.49
CA PHE A 12 -0.45 -15.01 9.14
C PHE A 12 0.24 -16.06 8.28
N PRO A 13 -0.44 -17.17 7.98
CA PRO A 13 0.02 -18.04 6.91
C PRO A 13 0.23 -17.15 5.68
N ALA A 14 1.46 -17.08 5.18
CA ALA A 14 1.77 -16.29 3.97
C ALA A 14 0.94 -16.74 2.76
N GLU A 15 0.37 -17.95 2.83
CA GLU A 15 -0.58 -18.54 1.89
C GLU A 15 -1.98 -17.87 1.92
N LYS A 16 -2.32 -17.16 3.01
CA LYS A 16 -3.65 -16.58 3.28
C LYS A 16 -3.63 -15.06 3.48
N CYS A 17 -2.54 -14.37 3.14
CA CYS A 17 -2.58 -12.93 2.89
C CYS A 17 -3.08 -12.64 1.46
N LEU A 18 -4.20 -13.27 1.10
CA LEU A 18 -5.01 -12.79 -0.02
C LEU A 18 -5.79 -11.61 0.54
N CYS A 19 -5.30 -10.41 0.28
CA CYS A 19 -6.15 -9.23 0.33
C CYS A 19 -7.37 -9.57 -0.53
N GLU A 20 -8.54 -9.79 0.07
CA GLU A 20 -9.71 -10.28 -0.66
C GLU A 20 -10.14 -9.35 -1.82
N GLY A 21 -9.65 -8.11 -1.83
CA GLY A 21 -9.77 -7.18 -2.95
C GLY A 21 -9.04 -7.60 -4.23
N GLU A 22 -8.02 -8.46 -4.17
CA GLU A 22 -7.39 -9.05 -5.36
C GLU A 22 -8.02 -10.39 -5.77
N SER A 23 -8.42 -11.26 -4.82
CA SER A 23 -9.05 -12.55 -5.16
C SER A 23 -10.45 -12.43 -5.76
N ASN A 24 -11.23 -11.40 -5.38
CA ASN A 24 -12.55 -11.17 -5.95
C ASN A 24 -12.54 -10.39 -7.28
N ALA A 25 -11.37 -9.98 -7.77
CA ALA A 25 -11.22 -9.34 -9.07
C ALA A 25 -11.02 -10.37 -10.18
N VAL A 26 -12.09 -11.09 -10.53
CA VAL A 26 -12.13 -11.94 -11.72
C VAL A 26 -12.10 -11.04 -12.97
N GLY A 27 -10.90 -10.61 -13.38
CA GLY A 27 -10.68 -9.82 -14.59
C GLY A 27 -9.46 -8.90 -14.51
N LYS A 28 -8.73 -8.78 -15.63
CA LYS A 28 -7.64 -7.82 -15.79
C LYS A 28 -8.17 -6.41 -15.53
N LYS A 29 -7.71 -5.77 -14.45
CA LYS A 29 -8.05 -4.38 -14.14
C LYS A 29 -7.49 -3.46 -15.23
N VAL A 30 -8.26 -2.44 -15.60
CA VAL A 30 -7.86 -1.46 -16.62
C VAL A 30 -6.84 -0.49 -16.01
N ASP A 31 -5.85 -0.05 -16.79
CA ASP A 31 -4.91 0.98 -16.38
C ASP A 31 -5.62 2.25 -15.91
N GLY A 32 -5.22 2.76 -14.74
CA GLY A 32 -5.83 3.91 -14.07
C GLY A 32 -6.95 3.54 -13.10
N THR A 33 -7.33 2.27 -13.00
CA THR A 33 -8.24 1.81 -11.94
C THR A 33 -7.62 2.10 -10.57
N VAL A 34 -8.36 2.80 -9.71
CA VAL A 34 -7.98 3.02 -8.32
C VAL A 34 -8.53 1.87 -7.48
N LEU A 35 -7.65 1.21 -6.74
CA LEU A 35 -7.98 0.19 -5.76
C LEU A 35 -7.84 0.78 -4.36
N LEU A 36 -8.90 0.67 -3.57
CA LEU A 36 -8.91 1.12 -2.18
C LEU A 36 -8.22 0.08 -1.28
N PRO A 37 -7.57 0.52 -0.18
CA PRO A 37 -7.04 -0.41 0.80
C PRO A 37 -8.17 -1.17 1.49
N PHE A 38 -7.88 -2.43 1.85
CA PHE A 38 -8.80 -3.31 2.56
C PHE A 38 -8.07 -3.96 3.74
N SER A 39 -8.74 -4.04 4.88
CA SER A 39 -8.26 -4.75 6.08
C SER A 39 -9.17 -5.96 6.31
N CYS A 40 -8.58 -7.15 6.40
CA CYS A 40 -9.29 -8.41 6.68
C CYS A 40 -9.26 -8.80 8.17
N GLN A 41 -8.81 -7.91 9.06
CA GLN A 41 -8.67 -8.19 10.49
C GLN A 41 -10.00 -7.92 11.22
N GLU A 42 -10.62 -8.99 11.73
CA GLU A 42 -11.89 -8.94 12.50
C GLU A 42 -11.67 -8.94 14.04
N THR A 43 -10.42 -8.89 14.51
CA THR A 43 -10.08 -9.03 15.95
C THR A 43 -9.44 -7.76 16.51
N SER A 44 -9.14 -7.72 17.82
CA SER A 44 -8.59 -6.56 18.55
C SER A 44 -7.24 -6.02 18.04
N ALA A 45 -6.60 -6.68 17.09
CA ALA A 45 -5.43 -6.19 16.37
C ALA A 45 -5.84 -5.59 15.01
N GLU A 46 -6.72 -4.59 15.03
CA GLU A 46 -7.14 -3.86 13.83
C GLU A 46 -6.02 -3.00 13.24
N HIS A 47 -6.12 -2.71 11.94
CA HIS A 47 -5.19 -1.84 11.25
C HIS A 47 -5.21 -0.42 11.86
N THR A 48 -4.06 0.10 12.25
CA THR A 48 -3.94 1.43 12.89
C THR A 48 -4.06 2.60 11.91
N TRP A 49 -4.03 2.30 10.61
CA TRP A 49 -4.15 3.28 9.53
C TRP A 49 -3.11 4.41 9.57
N ASN A 50 -1.87 4.11 9.97
CA ASN A 50 -0.78 5.11 9.92
C ASN A 50 -0.62 5.75 8.52
N GLN A 51 -0.99 5.05 7.46
CA GLN A 51 -1.07 5.56 6.09
C GLN A 51 -2.34 5.05 5.41
N PHE A 52 -3.02 5.93 4.66
CA PHE A 52 -4.12 5.54 3.78
C PHE A 52 -3.59 5.38 2.35
N VAL A 53 -3.25 4.14 1.97
CA VAL A 53 -2.56 3.85 0.72
C VAL A 53 -3.53 3.25 -0.30
N ILE A 54 -3.72 3.94 -1.42
CA ILE A 54 -4.43 3.40 -2.59
C ILE A 54 -3.43 2.81 -3.58
N ARG A 55 -3.92 2.01 -4.52
CA ARG A 55 -3.15 1.58 -5.69
C ARG A 55 -3.78 2.10 -6.97
N VAL A 56 -2.95 2.55 -7.89
CA VAL A 56 -3.35 2.96 -9.24
C VAL A 56 -2.76 1.97 -10.23
N VAL A 57 -3.61 1.13 -10.82
CA VAL A 57 -3.18 0.08 -11.75
C VAL A 57 -2.47 0.67 -12.96
N GLY A 58 -1.34 0.07 -13.36
CA GLY A 58 -0.68 0.41 -14.63
C GLY A 58 0.43 1.47 -14.51
N GLY A 59 1.40 1.24 -13.61
CA GLY A 59 2.79 1.76 -13.53
C GLY A 59 3.07 3.26 -13.68
N LYS A 60 2.51 3.93 -14.69
CA LYS A 60 2.65 5.37 -14.96
C LYS A 60 1.42 6.19 -14.56
N LYS A 61 0.29 5.52 -14.27
CA LYS A 61 -0.97 6.20 -13.92
C LYS A 61 -0.94 6.80 -12.51
N ARG A 62 -0.17 6.20 -11.61
CA ARG A 62 0.07 6.68 -10.24
C ARG A 62 0.61 8.11 -10.22
N ASP A 63 1.67 8.37 -10.99
CA ASP A 63 2.31 9.69 -11.05
C ASP A 63 1.37 10.75 -11.65
N GLY A 64 0.61 10.39 -12.69
CA GLY A 64 -0.40 11.28 -13.26
C GLY A 64 -1.50 11.67 -12.27
N LEU A 65 -1.94 10.74 -11.42
CA LEU A 65 -2.89 11.04 -10.34
C LEU A 65 -2.27 11.94 -9.28
N ARG A 66 -1.02 11.66 -8.87
CA ARG A 66 -0.26 12.50 -7.93
C ARG A 66 -0.17 13.94 -8.43
N ASP A 67 0.20 14.15 -9.70
CA ASP A 67 0.31 15.48 -10.31
C ASP A 67 -1.05 16.19 -10.36
N PHE A 68 -2.12 15.46 -10.69
CA PHE A 68 -3.47 16.00 -10.71
C PHE A 68 -3.91 16.48 -9.32
N LEU A 69 -3.68 15.67 -8.28
CA LEU A 69 -4.02 16.00 -6.89
C LEU A 69 -3.16 17.17 -6.37
N SER A 70 -1.88 17.20 -6.71
CA SER A 70 -0.98 18.30 -6.36
C SER A 70 -1.45 19.63 -6.95
N LYS A 71 -1.88 19.66 -8.21
CA LYS A 71 -2.49 20.85 -8.85
C LYS A 71 -3.78 21.32 -8.16
N LYS A 72 -4.42 20.45 -7.40
CA LYS A 72 -5.63 20.74 -6.60
C LYS A 72 -5.31 21.06 -5.14
N GLY A 73 -4.03 21.16 -4.77
CA GLY A 73 -3.59 21.44 -3.39
C GLY A 73 -3.66 20.24 -2.46
N ILE A 74 -3.86 19.02 -2.99
CA ILE A 74 -3.90 17.78 -2.21
C ILE A 74 -2.51 17.16 -2.26
N GLN A 75 -1.79 17.21 -1.13
CA GLN A 75 -0.49 16.56 -1.00
C GLN A 75 -0.67 15.03 -0.97
N THR A 76 0.22 14.30 -1.62
CA THR A 76 0.27 12.84 -1.59
C THR A 76 1.72 12.37 -1.51
N GLU A 77 1.93 11.17 -0.98
CA GLU A 77 3.27 10.61 -0.77
C GLU A 77 3.43 9.20 -1.32
N ILE A 78 4.68 8.77 -1.51
CA ILE A 78 5.03 7.43 -1.99
C ILE A 78 5.94 6.76 -0.96
N TYR A 79 5.42 5.73 -0.30
CA TYR A 79 6.14 4.88 0.65
C TYR A 79 6.09 3.43 0.15
N TYR A 80 7.11 2.90 -0.54
CA TYR A 80 8.38 3.49 -0.96
C TYR A 80 8.50 3.43 -2.50
N PRO A 81 9.33 4.29 -3.13
CA PRO A 81 9.45 4.34 -4.59
C PRO A 81 10.24 3.18 -5.22
N LYS A 82 10.91 2.35 -4.41
CA LYS A 82 11.69 1.18 -4.82
C LYS A 82 11.52 0.07 -3.80
N SER A 83 11.50 -1.17 -4.26
CA SER A 83 11.53 -2.33 -3.37
C SER A 83 12.92 -2.49 -2.75
N MET A 84 13.00 -3.31 -1.70
CA MET A 84 14.23 -3.46 -0.91
C MET A 84 15.42 -3.97 -1.75
N HIS A 85 15.20 -4.94 -2.65
CA HIS A 85 16.25 -5.49 -3.50
C HIS A 85 16.76 -4.51 -4.57
N GLU A 86 15.99 -3.49 -4.92
CA GLU A 86 16.38 -2.44 -5.87
C GLU A 86 17.19 -1.31 -5.19
N GLN A 87 17.26 -1.29 -3.86
CA GLN A 87 18.06 -0.31 -3.15
C GLN A 87 19.54 -0.68 -3.20
N LYS A 88 20.39 0.25 -3.65
CA LYS A 88 21.83 0.00 -3.85
C LYS A 88 22.55 -0.58 -2.62
N CYS A 89 22.16 -0.16 -1.43
CA CYS A 89 22.73 -0.64 -0.16
C CYS A 89 22.30 -2.07 0.20
N LEU A 90 21.25 -2.60 -0.43
CA LEU A 90 20.65 -3.91 -0.18
C LEU A 90 20.62 -4.80 -1.42
N ALA A 91 21.33 -4.41 -2.48
CA ALA A 91 21.48 -5.16 -3.74
C ALA A 91 22.22 -6.51 -3.59
N ILE A 92 22.42 -6.97 -2.35
CA ILE A 92 23.00 -8.26 -1.99
C ILE A 92 21.96 -9.39 -1.93
N VAL A 93 20.67 -9.08 -2.07
CA VAL A 93 19.58 -10.08 -2.06
C VAL A 93 19.24 -10.47 -3.50
N PRO A 94 19.70 -11.64 -3.99
CA PRO A 94 19.33 -12.11 -5.32
C PRO A 94 17.86 -12.55 -5.37
N GLY A 95 17.19 -12.31 -6.49
CA GLY A 95 15.82 -12.78 -6.74
C GLY A 95 14.99 -11.82 -7.58
N GLU A 96 13.84 -12.30 -8.06
CA GLU A 96 12.79 -11.49 -8.67
C GLU A 96 11.64 -11.35 -7.68
N PHE A 97 11.19 -10.12 -7.42
CA PHE A 97 10.09 -9.86 -6.49
C PHE A 97 8.99 -9.07 -7.22
N PRO A 98 8.31 -9.70 -8.20
CA PRO A 98 7.41 -9.01 -9.13
C PRO A 98 6.24 -8.30 -8.42
N THR A 99 5.76 -8.86 -7.30
CA THR A 99 4.73 -8.22 -6.50
C THR A 99 5.24 -6.93 -5.84
N ALA A 100 6.44 -6.95 -5.27
CA ALA A 100 7.03 -5.77 -4.63
C ALA A 100 7.32 -4.67 -5.65
N GLU A 101 7.92 -5.04 -6.78
CA GLU A 101 8.20 -4.14 -7.92
C GLU A 101 6.90 -3.51 -8.44
N LYS A 102 5.87 -4.33 -8.69
CA LYS A 102 4.55 -3.85 -9.10
C LYS A 102 3.98 -2.86 -8.08
N LEU A 103 3.94 -3.22 -6.80
CA LEU A 103 3.34 -2.37 -5.75
C LEU A 103 4.04 -1.02 -5.65
N THR A 104 5.38 -0.97 -5.69
CA THR A 104 6.13 0.31 -5.62
C THR A 104 5.78 1.28 -6.77
N SER A 105 5.41 0.74 -7.93
CA SER A 105 4.95 1.51 -9.09
C SER A 105 3.47 1.94 -9.01
N GLU A 106 2.65 1.28 -8.20
CA GLU A 106 1.19 1.51 -8.15
C GLU A 106 0.74 2.28 -6.90
N VAL A 107 1.46 2.21 -5.78
CA VAL A 107 1.00 2.79 -4.50
C VAL A 107 1.07 4.32 -4.47
N LEU A 108 0.06 4.92 -3.85
CA LEU A 108 -0.01 6.35 -3.53
C LEU A 108 -0.69 6.53 -2.18
N ALA A 109 0.02 7.15 -1.23
CA ALA A 109 -0.53 7.52 0.06
C ALA A 109 -1.33 8.82 -0.07
N LEU A 110 -2.60 8.77 0.34
CA LEU A 110 -3.45 9.94 0.46
C LEU A 110 -3.34 10.53 1.87
N PRO A 111 -3.62 11.84 2.04
CA PRO A 111 -3.69 12.45 3.36
C PRO A 111 -4.70 11.72 4.24
N LEU A 112 -4.25 11.34 5.43
CA LEU A 112 -5.11 10.88 6.50
C LEU A 112 -4.85 11.76 7.71
N ALA A 113 -5.87 12.53 8.12
CA ALA A 113 -5.83 13.33 9.33
C ALA A 113 -6.61 12.62 10.43
N GLY A 114 -5.99 12.42 11.59
CA GLY A 114 -6.64 11.79 12.76
C GLY A 114 -7.67 12.69 13.45
N ASN A 115 -7.77 13.97 13.07
CA ASN A 115 -8.67 14.94 13.69
C ASN A 115 -9.37 15.79 12.62
N PHE A 116 -10.63 15.51 12.35
CA PHE A 116 -11.52 16.39 11.58
C PHE A 116 -12.30 17.28 12.55
N ALA A 117 -11.62 18.23 13.20
CA ALA A 117 -12.32 19.36 13.82
C ALA A 117 -12.59 20.41 12.73
N PHE A 118 -13.56 20.13 11.85
CA PHE A 118 -14.16 21.19 11.03
C PHE A 118 -15.06 22.02 11.96
N SER A 119 -14.54 23.14 12.47
CA SER A 119 -15.42 24.20 12.94
C SER A 119 -16.07 24.82 11.69
N LEU A 120 -17.25 24.34 11.34
CA LEU A 120 -18.18 25.11 10.50
C LEU A 120 -18.70 26.25 11.37
N THR A 121 -17.96 27.35 11.42
CA THR A 121 -18.56 28.64 11.72
C THR A 121 -19.15 29.14 10.40
N LEU A 122 -20.45 28.88 10.20
CA LEU A 122 -21.31 29.68 9.33
C LEU A 122 -21.80 30.89 10.13
#